data_AF-A0A537A8I8-F1
#
_entry.id   AF-A0A537A8I8-F1
#
_cell.length_a   1.000
_cell.length_b   1.000
_cell.length_c   1.000
_cell.angle_alpha   90.00
_cell.angle_beta   90.00
_cell.angle_gamma   90.00
#
_symmetry.space_group_name_H-M   'P 1'
#
loop_
_entity.id
_entity.type
_entity.pdbx_description
1 polymer ?
#
loop_
_entity_poly.entity_id
_entity_poly.type
_entity_poly.pdbx_seq_one_letter_code
_entity_poly.pdbx_strand_id
1 'polypeptide(L)'
;MMNDTAVQEPIATTEEFKAALLATRDWMGISPTQLQMLQAQCRAPECTITAAQIHKQLGLKSVAAARSEYAAFARAVADKLGYAPPRAGKSPVRWWYALSVGRTGLDDRGDGDFEWIMRPELVTALRTMKWA
;
A
#
# COMPACT_ATOMS: atom_id res chain seq x y z
N MET A 1 17.38 -9.88 18.24
CA MET A 1 15.96 -9.55 18.46
C MET A 1 15.20 -10.11 17.27
N MET A 2 14.29 -11.05 17.50
CA MET A 2 13.47 -11.64 16.45
C MET A 2 12.36 -10.65 16.11
N ASN A 3 12.30 -10.24 14.84
CA ASN A 3 11.29 -9.33 14.32
C ASN A 3 9.92 -10.00 14.39
N ASP A 4 9.05 -9.53 15.28
CA ASP A 4 7.61 -9.83 15.28
C ASP A 4 6.91 -9.11 14.11
N THR A 5 7.38 -9.34 12.88
CA THR A 5 6.55 -9.10 11.70
C THR A 5 5.56 -10.26 11.66
N ALA A 6 4.41 -10.09 12.32
CA ALA A 6 3.31 -11.03 12.20
C ALA A 6 3.10 -11.32 10.71
N VAL A 7 3.39 -12.55 10.29
CA VAL A 7 3.17 -13.00 8.91
C VAL A 7 1.67 -13.05 8.71
N GLN A 8 1.10 -11.93 8.30
CA GLN A 8 -0.30 -11.84 7.96
C GLN A 8 -0.52 -12.66 6.69
N GLU A 9 -1.57 -13.48 6.66
CA GLU A 9 -1.84 -14.37 5.53
C GLU A 9 -1.83 -13.60 4.20
N PRO A 10 -1.24 -14.20 3.13
CA PRO A 10 -1.27 -13.63 1.80
C PRO A 10 -2.72 -13.41 1.36
N ILE A 11 -3.05 -12.19 0.94
CA ILE A 11 -4.38 -11.87 0.37
C ILE A 11 -4.46 -12.20 -1.13
N ALA A 12 -3.30 -12.35 -1.76
CA ALA A 12 -3.11 -12.64 -3.18
C ALA A 12 -1.66 -13.07 -3.42
N THR A 13 -1.46 -13.85 -4.47
CA THR A 13 -0.14 -14.25 -4.98
C THR A 13 0.54 -13.10 -5.74
N THR A 14 1.83 -13.25 -6.00
CA THR A 14 2.59 -12.31 -6.85
C THR A 14 1.97 -12.16 -8.24
N GLU A 15 1.51 -13.25 -8.88
CA GLU A 15 0.91 -13.18 -10.22
C GLU A 15 -0.44 -12.48 -10.21
N GLU A 16 -1.26 -12.69 -9.17
CA GLU A 16 -2.52 -11.96 -8.99
C GLU A 16 -2.28 -10.47 -8.76
N PHE A 17 -1.27 -10.08 -7.97
CA PHE A 17 -0.88 -8.68 -7.82
C PHE A 17 -0.43 -8.06 -9.16
N LYS A 18 0.38 -8.76 -9.96
CA LYS A 18 0.76 -8.28 -11.29
C LYS A 18 -0.46 -8.08 -12.18
N ALA A 19 -1.34 -9.08 -12.25
CA ALA A 19 -2.55 -9.01 -13.04
C ALA A 19 -3.45 -7.84 -12.60
N ALA A 20 -3.62 -7.65 -11.30
CA ALA A 20 -4.41 -6.55 -10.74
C ALA A 20 -3.80 -5.16 -11.02
N LEU A 21 -2.48 -5.01 -10.88
CA LEU A 21 -1.79 -3.76 -11.20
C LEU A 21 -1.91 -3.40 -12.69
N LEU A 22 -1.71 -4.38 -13.58
CA LEU A 22 -1.87 -4.20 -15.02
C LEU A 22 -3.33 -3.89 -15.39
N ALA A 23 -4.29 -4.62 -14.83
CA ALA A 23 -5.71 -4.36 -15.05
C ALA A 23 -6.15 -2.99 -14.51
N THR A 24 -5.56 -2.53 -13.40
CA THR A 24 -5.81 -1.17 -12.87
C THR A 24 -5.25 -0.12 -13.81
N ARG A 25 -4.01 -0.29 -14.28
CA ARG A 25 -3.37 0.57 -15.28
C ARG A 25 -4.18 0.66 -16.56
N ASP A 26 -4.64 -0.47 -17.09
CA ASP A 26 -5.35 -0.50 -18.37
C ASP A 26 -6.77 0.05 -18.26
N TRP A 27 -7.39 -0.03 -17.08
CA TRP A 27 -8.76 0.47 -16.85
C TRP A 27 -8.83 1.98 -16.59
N MET A 28 -8.00 2.50 -15.68
CA MET A 28 -8.10 3.90 -15.22
C MET A 28 -6.79 4.68 -15.34
N GLY A 29 -5.71 4.05 -15.81
CA GLY A 29 -4.37 4.59 -15.70
C GLY A 29 -3.80 4.48 -14.29
N ILE A 30 -2.47 4.47 -14.19
CA ILE A 30 -1.77 4.71 -12.91
C ILE A 30 -1.07 6.06 -13.07
N SER A 31 -1.38 7.00 -12.18
CA SER A 31 -0.75 8.32 -12.25
C SER A 31 0.75 8.20 -11.92
N PRO A 32 1.61 9.10 -12.45
CA PRO A 32 3.02 9.12 -12.08
C PRO A 32 3.22 9.18 -10.56
N THR A 33 2.38 9.94 -9.85
CA THR A 33 2.39 10.03 -8.38
C THR A 33 2.10 8.69 -7.71
N GLN A 34 1.08 7.96 -8.14
CA GLN A 34 0.74 6.65 -7.57
C GLN A 34 1.88 5.64 -7.76
N LEU A 35 2.48 5.62 -8.94
CA LEU A 35 3.64 4.77 -9.21
C LEU A 35 4.85 5.17 -8.36
N GLN A 36 5.09 6.48 -8.20
CA GLN A 36 6.15 6.99 -7.32
C GLN A 36 5.93 6.62 -5.85
N MET A 37 4.68 6.57 -5.37
CA MET A 37 4.37 6.14 -3.99
C MET A 37 4.75 4.67 -3.77
N LEU A 38 4.38 3.79 -4.71
CA LEU A 38 4.77 2.38 -4.68
C LEU A 38 6.30 2.21 -4.69
N GLN A 39 6.97 2.95 -5.58
CA GLN A 39 8.43 2.94 -5.69
C GLN A 39 9.12 3.43 -4.42
N ALA A 40 8.63 4.53 -3.85
CA ALA A 40 9.16 5.11 -2.63
C ALA A 40 9.09 4.11 -1.47
N GLN A 41 7.92 3.47 -1.28
CA GLN A 41 7.76 2.45 -0.26
C GLN A 41 8.63 1.22 -0.51
N CYS A 42 8.65 0.69 -1.75
CA CYS A 42 9.44 -0.50 -2.08
C CYS A 42 10.96 -0.30 -1.92
N ARG A 43 11.45 0.94 -2.05
CA ARG A 43 12.87 1.29 -1.86
C ARG A 43 13.21 1.68 -0.42
N ALA A 44 12.22 1.94 0.42
CA ALA A 44 12.44 2.25 1.82
C ALA A 44 12.97 1.03 2.58
N PRO A 45 13.70 1.22 3.70
CA PRO A 45 14.13 0.13 4.56
C PRO A 45 12.95 -0.78 4.92
N GLU A 46 13.15 -2.09 4.80
CA GLU A 46 12.11 -3.12 5.06
C GLU A 46 10.81 -2.91 4.25
N CYS A 47 10.87 -2.20 3.13
CA CYS A 47 9.70 -1.78 2.35
C CYS A 47 8.62 -1.06 3.19
N THR A 48 9.07 -0.30 4.19
CA THR A 48 8.23 0.36 5.20
C THR A 48 8.28 1.86 5.04
N ILE A 49 7.11 2.51 4.99
CA ILE A 49 7.00 3.97 4.87
C ILE A 49 5.83 4.50 5.70
N THR A 50 5.88 5.77 6.08
CA THR A 50 4.74 6.48 6.67
C THR A 50 4.11 7.46 5.67
N ALA A 51 2.86 7.86 5.91
CA ALA A 51 2.22 8.87 5.07
C ALA A 51 2.96 10.22 5.13
N ALA A 52 3.54 10.57 6.29
CA ALA A 52 4.37 11.76 6.44
C ALA A 52 5.63 11.70 5.58
N GLN A 53 6.28 10.54 5.50
CA GLN A 53 7.44 10.31 4.63
C GLN A 53 7.07 10.42 3.15
N ILE A 54 5.96 9.81 2.71
CA ILE A 54 5.47 9.95 1.33
C ILE A 54 5.19 11.42 1.01
N HIS A 55 4.46 12.12 1.87
CA HIS A 55 4.15 13.54 1.70
C HIS A 55 5.42 14.36 1.47
N LYS A 56 6.44 14.18 2.33
CA LYS A 56 7.70 14.90 2.25
C LYS A 56 8.50 14.54 1.00
N GLN A 57 8.59 13.26 0.65
CA GLN A 57 9.40 12.78 -0.48
C GLN A 57 8.82 13.17 -1.83
N LEU A 58 7.49 13.15 -1.97
CA LEU A 58 6.79 13.42 -3.24
C LEU A 58 6.27 14.86 -3.34
N GLY A 59 6.46 15.69 -2.32
CA GLY A 59 6.00 17.08 -2.31
C GLY A 59 4.47 17.22 -2.38
N LEU A 60 3.73 16.26 -1.83
CA LEU A 60 2.25 16.31 -1.83
C LEU A 60 1.75 17.45 -0.95
N LYS A 61 0.53 17.95 -1.19
CA LYS A 61 0.00 19.13 -0.48
C LYS A 61 -0.11 18.95 1.03
N SER A 62 -0.33 17.72 1.50
CA SER A 62 -0.42 17.39 2.92
C SER A 62 -0.28 15.87 3.15
N VAL A 63 -0.07 15.48 4.40
CA VAL A 63 -0.16 14.08 4.85
C VAL A 63 -1.52 13.48 4.52
N ALA A 64 -2.61 14.23 4.72
CA ALA A 64 -3.96 13.79 4.39
C ALA A 64 -4.12 13.51 2.88
N ALA A 65 -3.52 14.33 2.02
CA ALA A 65 -3.51 14.09 0.58
C ALA A 65 -2.74 12.80 0.23
N ALA A 66 -1.59 12.56 0.86
CA ALA A 66 -0.83 11.32 0.69
C ALA A 66 -1.64 10.08 1.08
N ARG A 67 -2.35 10.14 2.22
CA ARG A 67 -3.21 9.05 2.69
C ARG A 67 -4.37 8.78 1.74
N SER A 68 -5.05 9.83 1.29
CA SER A 68 -6.19 9.71 0.39
C SER A 68 -5.78 9.12 -0.95
N GLU A 69 -4.67 9.59 -1.53
CA GLU A 69 -4.15 9.05 -2.79
C GLU A 69 -3.76 7.58 -2.64
N TYR A 70 -3.07 7.23 -1.56
CA TYR A 70 -2.65 5.84 -1.31
C TYR A 70 -3.85 4.91 -1.13
N ALA A 71 -4.85 5.33 -0.35
CA ALA A 71 -6.05 4.55 -0.11
C ALA A 71 -6.92 4.42 -1.37
N ALA A 72 -7.04 5.46 -2.19
CA ALA A 72 -7.79 5.42 -3.44
C ALA A 72 -7.15 4.46 -4.45
N PHE A 73 -5.82 4.50 -4.58
CA PHE A 73 -5.11 3.57 -5.43
C PHE A 73 -5.19 2.13 -4.90
N ALA A 74 -5.02 1.93 -3.58
CA ALA A 74 -5.17 0.62 -2.96
C ALA A 74 -6.57 0.03 -3.15
N ARG A 75 -7.62 0.86 -3.10
CA ARG A 75 -9.00 0.47 -3.43
C ARG A 75 -9.10 -0.07 -4.84
N ALA A 76 -8.57 0.65 -5.83
CA ALA A 76 -8.65 0.23 -7.22
C ALA A 76 -7.97 -1.13 -7.47
N VAL A 77 -6.80 -1.35 -6.87
CA VAL A 77 -6.10 -2.65 -6.93
C VAL A 77 -6.90 -3.73 -6.20
N ALA A 78 -7.46 -3.43 -5.02
CA ALA A 78 -8.28 -4.36 -4.25
C ALA A 78 -9.52 -4.83 -5.04
N ASP A 79 -10.18 -3.91 -5.75
CA ASP A 79 -11.34 -4.22 -6.58
C ASP A 79 -10.95 -5.19 -7.73
N LYS A 80 -9.72 -5.08 -8.28
CA LYS A 80 -9.22 -6.05 -9.29
C LYS A 80 -8.80 -7.40 -8.70
N LEU A 81 -8.37 -7.42 -7.44
CA LEU A 81 -8.06 -8.65 -6.71
C LEU A 81 -9.31 -9.37 -6.18
N GLY A 82 -10.48 -8.71 -6.19
CA GLY A 82 -11.66 -9.20 -5.48
C GLY A 82 -11.49 -9.19 -3.96
N TYR A 83 -10.57 -8.37 -3.44
CA TYR A 83 -10.25 -8.29 -2.02
C TYR A 83 -11.03 -7.16 -1.33
N ALA A 84 -11.58 -7.46 -0.15
CA ALA A 84 -12.21 -6.48 0.73
C ALA A 84 -11.51 -6.51 2.10
N PRO A 85 -10.92 -5.39 2.56
CA PRO A 85 -10.31 -5.31 3.87
C PRO A 85 -11.31 -5.56 5.01
N PRO A 86 -10.86 -6.14 6.13
CA PRO A 86 -11.71 -6.33 7.31
C PRO A 86 -12.24 -4.98 7.82
N ARG A 87 -13.54 -4.94 8.16
CA ARG A 87 -14.19 -3.80 8.80
C ARG A 87 -14.25 -4.00 10.31
N ALA A 88 -13.63 -3.09 11.06
CA ALA A 88 -13.82 -3.00 12.50
C ALA A 88 -15.04 -2.10 12.82
N GLY A 89 -16.21 -2.72 12.98
CA GLY A 89 -17.44 -2.01 13.37
C GLY A 89 -17.87 -0.94 12.35
N LYS A 90 -18.16 0.28 12.82
CA LYS A 90 -18.61 1.42 12.00
C LYS A 90 -17.45 2.24 11.41
N SER A 91 -16.20 1.83 11.62
CA SER A 91 -15.03 2.58 11.15
C SER A 91 -14.93 2.58 9.61
N PRO A 92 -14.40 3.66 9.01
CA PRO A 92 -14.10 3.69 7.57
C PRO A 92 -13.21 2.51 7.16
N VAL A 93 -13.47 1.97 5.96
CA VAL A 93 -12.63 0.89 5.40
C VAL A 93 -11.24 1.43 5.11
N ARG A 94 -10.24 0.77 5.66
CA ARG A 94 -8.82 1.10 5.44
C ARG A 94 -8.32 0.38 4.19
N TRP A 95 -8.58 0.96 3.02
CA TRP A 95 -8.23 0.34 1.73
C TRP A 95 -6.73 0.12 1.54
N TRP A 96 -5.88 0.90 2.22
CA TRP A 96 -4.44 0.70 2.22
C TRP A 96 -4.00 -0.71 2.67
N TYR A 97 -4.85 -1.47 3.39
CA TYR A 97 -4.59 -2.87 3.74
C TYR A 97 -4.40 -3.79 2.53
N ALA A 98 -4.88 -3.40 1.34
CA ALA A 98 -4.68 -4.17 0.12
C ALA A 98 -3.22 -4.14 -0.36
N LEU A 99 -2.49 -3.06 -0.10
CA LEU A 99 -1.11 -2.90 -0.55
C LEU A 99 -0.09 -3.08 0.60
N SER A 100 -0.51 -2.85 1.83
CA SER A 100 0.38 -2.85 2.99
C SER A 100 -0.25 -3.50 4.21
N VAL A 101 0.61 -3.94 5.12
CA VAL A 101 0.24 -4.31 6.48
C VAL A 101 0.68 -3.19 7.42
N GLY A 102 -0.10 -2.97 8.48
CA GLY A 102 0.30 -2.08 9.56
C GLY A 102 1.20 -2.81 10.54
N ARG A 103 2.10 -2.10 11.22
CA ARG A 103 2.85 -2.69 12.34
C ARG A 103 1.88 -3.08 13.47
N THR A 104 1.97 -4.32 13.94
CA THR A 104 1.10 -4.87 14.99
C THR A 104 1.16 -4.05 16.27
N GLY A 105 0.02 -3.84 16.93
CA GLY A 105 -0.07 -3.14 18.21
C GLY A 105 -0.08 -1.61 18.11
N LEU A 106 0.02 -1.05 16.90
CA LEU A 106 -0.16 0.38 16.65
C LEU A 106 -1.52 0.62 16.00
N ASP A 107 -2.19 1.69 16.45
CA ASP A 107 -3.38 2.21 15.79
C ASP A 107 -3.01 3.30 14.80
N ASP A 108 -3.54 3.21 13.58
CA ASP A 108 -3.48 4.31 12.62
C ASP A 108 -4.39 5.45 13.09
N ARG A 109 -3.78 6.42 13.79
CA ARG A 109 -4.43 7.63 14.33
C ARG A 109 -4.70 8.70 13.27
N GLY A 110 -4.16 8.52 12.06
CA GLY A 110 -4.29 9.49 10.97
C GLY A 110 -3.37 10.71 11.07
N ASP A 111 -2.46 10.75 12.02
CA ASP A 111 -1.42 11.78 12.18
C ASP A 111 -0.33 11.72 11.11
N GLY A 112 -0.15 10.56 10.48
CA GLY A 112 0.78 10.35 9.39
C GLY A 112 2.01 9.53 9.74
N ASP A 113 2.17 9.17 11.01
CA ASP A 113 3.33 8.44 11.52
C ASP A 113 3.12 6.93 11.54
N PHE A 114 1.91 6.48 11.21
CA PHE A 114 1.60 5.07 11.07
C PHE A 114 2.43 4.43 9.94
N GLU A 115 3.14 3.36 10.29
CA GLU A 115 4.02 2.63 9.38
C GLU A 115 3.22 1.63 8.52
N TRP A 116 3.33 1.81 7.21
CA TRP A 116 2.85 0.88 6.20
C TRP A 116 4.01 0.03 5.70
N ILE A 117 3.96 -1.26 5.98
CA ILE A 117 4.91 -2.26 5.49
C ILE A 117 4.31 -2.86 4.22
N MET A 118 4.98 -2.76 3.08
CA MET A 118 4.45 -3.30 1.82
C MET A 118 4.33 -4.83 1.88
N ARG A 119 3.24 -5.37 1.32
CA ARG A 119 3.05 -6.83 1.24
C ARG A 119 4.18 -7.48 0.40
N PRO A 120 4.79 -8.59 0.85
CA PRO A 120 5.93 -9.18 0.18
C PRO A 120 5.61 -9.68 -1.25
N GLU A 121 4.39 -10.16 -1.48
CA GLU A 121 3.92 -10.60 -2.80
C GLU A 121 3.83 -9.43 -3.78
N LEU A 122 3.41 -8.26 -3.29
CA LEU A 122 3.38 -7.00 -4.04
C LEU A 122 4.79 -6.49 -4.33
N VAL A 123 5.70 -6.52 -3.35
CA VAL A 123 7.12 -6.17 -3.58
C VAL A 123 7.71 -7.01 -4.71
N THR A 124 7.45 -8.32 -4.69
CA THR A 124 7.93 -9.26 -5.72
C THR A 124 7.31 -8.96 -7.09
N ALA A 125 6.02 -8.60 -7.12
CA ALA A 125 5.33 -8.19 -8.34
C ALA A 125 5.98 -6.94 -8.96
N LEU A 126 6.19 -5.89 -8.17
CA LEU A 126 6.79 -4.63 -8.63
C LEU A 126 8.21 -4.82 -9.17
N ARG A 127 9.05 -5.59 -8.48
CA ARG A 127 10.42 -5.90 -8.92
C ARG A 127 10.41 -6.69 -10.23
N THR A 128 9.54 -7.69 -10.35
CA THR A 128 9.44 -8.51 -11.56
C THR A 128 8.97 -7.68 -12.77
N MET A 129 8.04 -6.75 -12.53
CA MET A 129 7.54 -5.82 -13.55
C MET A 129 8.54 -4.69 -13.88
N LYS A 130 9.68 -4.64 -13.19
CA LYS A 130 10.68 -3.55 -13.26
C LYS A 130 10.08 -2.18 -12.93
N TRP A 131 9.07 -2.16 -12.06
CA TRP A 131 8.46 -0.94 -11.56
C TRP A 131 9.14 -0.43 -10.30
N ALA A 132 9.89 -1.27 -9.58
CA ALA A 132 10.67 -0.89 -8.40
C ALA A 132 12.01 -1.62 -8.34
#